data_AF-A0A2G9XL89-F1
#
_entry.id   AF-A0A2G9XL89-F1
#
_cell.length_a   1.000
_cell.length_b   1.000
_cell.length_c   1.000
_cell.angle_alpha   90.00
_cell.angle_beta   90.00
_cell.angle_gamma   90.00
#
_symmetry.space_group_name_H-M   'P 1'
#
loop_
_entity.id
_entity.type
_entity.pdbx_description
1 polymer ?
#
loop_
_entity_poly.entity_id
_entity_poly.type
_entity_poly.pdbx_seq_one_letter_code
_entity_poly.pdbx_strand_id
1 'polypeptide(L)'
;MQHNKWLLVDTPVKADEALKDIKSSSVISMDTEYDSFHYFRDKLCLIQIKTKRKTYLFDPLGDIDLSFLGEHFAASSLCKIMHAGDNDVRILKRDYGFFFNNIFDTHRAALLLGCSHLSLAALVSQYLGIEFEKKKKIQRSKWDLRPLTEEQLAYAVMDTAYLPDLHRRLEDEILKAGLEAEAAKIFTDMAKVVWREKELDQGGHKKIWGYWSLPDGCKERLKRLFRWRYLKAKAINRAFFMILSDKDLFSLSWAEIGNLEDLGDKGLLSRDKIRLLGPELVEILSGEDKSIKAHSSQNSRHS
;
A
#
# COMPACT_ATOMS: atom_id res chain seq x y z
N MET A 1 -17.50 -21.38 -16.09
CA MET A 1 -18.40 -20.66 -15.13
C MET A 1 -18.11 -21.02 -13.65
N GLN A 2 -16.88 -21.40 -13.28
CA GLN A 2 -16.56 -21.86 -11.90
C GLN A 2 -15.86 -20.83 -11.01
N HIS A 3 -15.64 -19.59 -11.49
CA HIS A 3 -14.88 -18.57 -10.74
C HIS A 3 -15.72 -17.74 -9.76
N ASN A 4 -17.05 -17.87 -9.76
CA ASN A 4 -17.94 -16.91 -9.07
C ASN A 4 -18.30 -17.27 -7.62
N LYS A 5 -17.85 -18.42 -7.09
CA LYS A 5 -18.10 -18.74 -5.68
C LYS A 5 -17.12 -17.95 -4.82
N TRP A 6 -17.64 -17.13 -3.91
CA TRP A 6 -16.83 -16.40 -2.95
C TRP A 6 -17.48 -16.37 -1.56
N LEU A 7 -16.67 -16.03 -0.55
CA LEU A 7 -17.10 -15.86 0.84
C LEU A 7 -16.37 -14.66 1.46
N LEU A 8 -17.12 -13.66 1.93
CA LEU A 8 -16.58 -12.63 2.80
C LEU A 8 -16.38 -13.22 4.20
N VAL A 9 -15.12 -13.27 4.63
CA VAL A 9 -14.69 -13.78 5.93
C VAL A 9 -14.65 -12.62 6.90
N ASP A 10 -15.75 -12.48 7.66
CA ASP A 10 -16.02 -11.43 8.66
C ASP A 10 -16.36 -12.03 10.05
N THR A 11 -16.34 -13.37 10.21
CA THR A 11 -16.55 -14.06 11.48
C THR A 11 -15.56 -15.23 11.68
N PRO A 12 -15.30 -15.66 12.92
CA PRO A 12 -14.46 -16.82 13.21
C PRO A 12 -14.92 -18.11 12.53
N VAL A 13 -16.24 -18.36 12.45
CA VAL A 13 -16.79 -19.55 11.78
C VAL A 13 -16.43 -19.58 10.29
N LYS A 14 -16.51 -18.42 9.63
CA LYS A 14 -16.11 -18.31 8.21
C LYS A 14 -14.59 -18.41 8.05
N ALA A 15 -13.82 -17.93 9.03
CA ALA A 15 -12.36 -18.09 9.06
C ALA A 15 -11.95 -19.57 9.17
N ASP A 16 -12.62 -20.34 10.02
CA ASP A 16 -12.43 -21.79 10.14
C ASP A 16 -12.76 -22.54 8.84
N GLU A 17 -13.82 -22.13 8.13
CA GLU A 17 -14.15 -22.69 6.82
C GLU A 17 -13.02 -22.41 5.81
N ALA A 18 -12.55 -21.16 5.76
CA ALA A 18 -11.48 -20.76 4.86
C ALA A 18 -10.17 -21.50 5.17
N LEU A 19 -9.83 -21.63 6.46
CA LEU A 19 -8.66 -22.33 6.94
C LEU A 19 -8.63 -23.79 6.50
N LYS A 20 -9.75 -24.50 6.63
CA LYS A 20 -9.86 -25.91 6.20
C LYS A 20 -9.59 -26.06 4.71
N ASP A 21 -10.10 -25.13 3.90
CA ASP A 21 -9.91 -25.18 2.45
C ASP A 21 -8.47 -24.84 2.04
N ILE A 22 -7.89 -23.79 2.64
CA ILE A 22 -6.48 -23.41 2.44
C ILE A 22 -5.55 -24.57 2.85
N LYS A 23 -5.79 -25.21 4.00
CA LYS A 23 -5.02 -26.37 4.47
C LYS A 23 -5.05 -27.55 3.51
N SER A 24 -6.16 -27.74 2.79
CA SER A 24 -6.31 -28.83 1.81
C SER A 24 -5.73 -28.49 0.42
N SER A 25 -5.25 -27.26 0.24
CA SER A 25 -4.75 -26.77 -1.04
C SER A 25 -3.24 -26.94 -1.15
N SER A 26 -2.74 -27.32 -2.33
CA SER A 26 -1.32 -27.25 -2.69
C SER A 26 -0.96 -25.97 -3.45
N VAL A 27 -1.99 -25.25 -3.92
CA VAL A 27 -1.86 -23.99 -4.63
C VAL A 27 -3.03 -23.07 -4.27
N ILE A 28 -2.74 -21.81 -4.02
CA ILE A 28 -3.72 -20.73 -3.87
C ILE A 28 -3.31 -19.56 -4.74
N SER A 29 -4.28 -18.74 -5.13
CA SER A 29 -3.99 -17.42 -5.68
C SER A 29 -4.32 -16.35 -4.65
N MET A 30 -3.57 -15.27 -4.62
CA MET A 30 -3.82 -14.20 -3.67
C MET A 30 -3.51 -12.83 -4.26
N ASP A 31 -4.23 -11.84 -3.75
CA ASP A 31 -4.06 -10.42 -4.05
C ASP A 31 -4.48 -9.61 -2.80
N THR A 32 -4.18 -8.31 -2.77
CA THR A 32 -4.64 -7.41 -1.70
C THR A 32 -5.17 -6.08 -2.21
N GLU A 33 -6.04 -5.45 -1.42
CA GLU A 33 -6.46 -4.07 -1.63
C GLU A 33 -5.95 -3.19 -0.50
N TYR A 34 -5.48 -2.00 -0.84
CA TYR A 34 -4.93 -1.03 0.12
C TYR A 34 -5.31 0.41 -0.21
N ASP A 35 -5.50 1.23 0.82
CA ASP A 35 -5.61 2.68 0.67
C ASP A 35 -4.24 3.33 0.83
N SER A 36 -3.61 3.62 -0.31
CA SER A 36 -2.33 4.35 -0.41
C SER A 36 -2.52 5.86 -0.56
N PHE A 37 -3.74 6.34 -0.75
CA PHE A 37 -4.00 7.75 -1.04
C PHE A 37 -4.17 8.57 0.24
N HIS A 38 -4.82 8.03 1.28
CA HIS A 38 -5.14 8.78 2.50
C HIS A 38 -4.17 8.50 3.67
N TYR A 39 -3.31 7.49 3.56
CA TYR A 39 -2.42 7.05 4.63
C TYR A 39 -0.95 7.25 4.28
N PHE A 40 -0.11 7.53 5.28
CA PHE A 40 1.33 7.67 5.08
C PHE A 40 1.98 6.31 4.77
N ARG A 41 1.60 5.30 5.56
CA ARG A 41 1.83 3.87 5.34
C ARG A 41 0.54 3.30 4.78
N ASP A 42 0.58 2.76 3.56
CA ASP A 42 -0.60 2.22 2.86
C ASP A 42 -1.40 1.32 3.80
N LYS A 43 -2.71 1.56 3.93
CA LYS A 43 -3.55 0.78 4.85
C LYS A 43 -4.09 -0.45 4.13
N LEU A 44 -3.74 -1.65 4.59
CA LEU A 44 -4.34 -2.89 4.08
C LEU A 44 -5.85 -2.89 4.37
N CYS A 45 -6.65 -3.20 3.35
CA CYS A 45 -8.10 -3.09 3.40
C CYS A 45 -8.81 -4.39 3.02
N LEU A 46 -8.19 -5.27 2.25
CA LEU A 46 -8.76 -6.58 1.91
C LEU A 46 -7.63 -7.55 1.52
N ILE A 47 -7.76 -8.81 1.88
CA ILE A 47 -6.92 -9.90 1.36
C ILE A 47 -7.83 -10.85 0.60
N GLN A 48 -7.49 -11.17 -0.65
CA GLN A 48 -8.22 -12.17 -1.43
C GLN A 48 -7.39 -13.45 -1.50
N ILE A 49 -8.00 -14.59 -1.23
CA ILE A 49 -7.37 -15.90 -1.40
C ILE A 49 -8.31 -16.82 -2.15
N LYS A 50 -7.90 -17.24 -3.34
CA LYS A 50 -8.61 -18.22 -4.14
C LYS A 50 -8.03 -19.61 -3.94
N THR A 51 -8.90 -20.54 -3.58
CA THR A 51 -8.63 -21.99 -3.62
C THR A 51 -9.31 -22.60 -4.86
N LYS A 52 -9.22 -23.94 -4.99
CA LYS A 52 -10.00 -24.68 -6.00
C LYS A 52 -11.51 -24.56 -5.79
N ARG A 53 -11.99 -24.37 -4.55
CA ARG A 53 -13.44 -24.37 -4.25
C ARG A 53 -14.08 -23.00 -4.44
N LYS A 54 -13.46 -21.94 -3.92
CA LYS A 54 -14.01 -20.57 -3.91
C LYS A 54 -12.92 -19.52 -3.64
N THR A 55 -13.30 -18.25 -3.75
CA THR A 55 -12.47 -17.11 -3.32
C THR A 55 -12.91 -16.62 -1.94
N TYR A 56 -11.98 -16.54 -1.00
CA TYR A 56 -12.18 -15.99 0.33
C TYR A 56 -11.71 -14.53 0.34
N LEU A 57 -12.55 -13.65 0.84
CA LEU A 57 -12.25 -12.22 0.99
C LEU A 57 -12.13 -11.95 2.49
N PHE A 58 -10.91 -11.83 2.99
CA PHE A 58 -10.65 -11.56 4.40
C PHE A 58 -10.65 -10.06 4.64
N ASP A 59 -11.41 -9.62 5.65
CA ASP A 59 -11.49 -8.22 6.06
C ASP A 59 -10.50 -7.91 7.21
N PRO A 60 -9.37 -7.24 6.93
CA PRO A 60 -8.37 -6.87 7.94
C PRO A 60 -8.84 -5.73 8.88
N LEU A 61 -9.95 -5.06 8.53
CA LEU A 61 -10.50 -3.96 9.30
C LEU A 61 -11.62 -4.41 10.25
N GLY A 62 -12.04 -5.67 10.14
CA GLY A 62 -12.97 -6.32 11.07
C GLY A 62 -12.24 -6.98 12.24
N ASP A 63 -13.01 -7.61 13.13
CA ASP A 63 -12.51 -8.22 14.38
C ASP A 63 -11.98 -9.66 14.21
N ILE A 64 -11.44 -10.01 13.04
CA ILE A 64 -10.86 -11.34 12.81
C ILE A 64 -9.36 -11.31 12.98
N ASP A 65 -8.83 -12.27 13.75
CA ASP A 65 -7.41 -12.56 13.74
C ASP A 65 -7.01 -13.31 12.46
N LEU A 66 -6.20 -12.67 11.63
CA LEU A 66 -5.67 -13.24 10.38
C LEU A 66 -4.32 -13.94 10.57
N SER A 67 -3.77 -14.01 11.79
CA SER A 67 -2.46 -14.59 12.09
C SER A 67 -2.31 -16.03 11.58
N PHE A 68 -3.41 -16.79 11.53
CA PHE A 68 -3.42 -18.17 11.04
C PHE A 68 -2.96 -18.30 9.57
N LEU A 69 -3.01 -17.23 8.77
CA LEU A 69 -2.51 -17.25 7.39
C LEU A 69 -0.98 -17.35 7.33
N GLY A 70 -0.28 -16.94 8.39
CA GLY A 70 1.18 -16.87 8.43
C GLY A 70 1.86 -18.22 8.19
N GLU A 71 1.38 -19.30 8.81
CA GLU A 71 1.95 -20.65 8.62
C GLU A 71 1.80 -21.12 7.17
N HIS A 72 0.71 -20.74 6.50
CA HIS A 72 0.42 -21.13 5.12
C HIS A 72 1.24 -20.33 4.11
N PHE A 73 1.41 -19.03 4.32
CA PHE A 73 2.28 -18.22 3.48
C PHE A 73 3.75 -18.63 3.60
N ALA A 74 4.19 -19.02 4.80
CA ALA A 74 5.54 -19.52 5.05
C ALA A 74 5.78 -20.95 4.54
N ALA A 75 4.73 -21.75 4.32
CA ALA A 75 4.86 -23.14 3.88
C ALA A 75 5.40 -23.24 2.44
N SER A 76 6.44 -24.05 2.23
CA SER A 76 6.94 -24.36 0.89
C SER A 76 6.04 -25.35 0.12
N SER A 77 5.20 -26.12 0.83
CA SER A 77 4.24 -27.06 0.25
C SER A 77 3.03 -26.40 -0.42
N LEU A 78 2.81 -25.10 -0.16
CA LEU A 78 1.71 -24.33 -0.72
C LEU A 78 2.26 -23.30 -1.71
N CYS A 79 1.93 -23.39 -2.99
CA CYS A 79 2.26 -22.34 -3.97
C CYS A 79 1.31 -21.14 -3.82
N LYS A 80 1.87 -19.92 -3.74
CA LYS A 80 1.11 -18.66 -3.73
C LYS A 80 1.25 -17.98 -5.08
N ILE A 81 0.19 -18.03 -5.87
CA ILE A 81 0.14 -17.37 -7.18
C ILE A 81 -0.29 -15.92 -6.98
N MET A 82 0.53 -14.99 -7.47
CA MET A 82 0.28 -13.56 -7.39
C MET A 82 0.44 -12.91 -8.77
N HIS A 83 0.06 -11.65 -8.89
CA HIS A 83 0.31 -10.85 -10.08
C HIS A 83 0.86 -9.48 -9.69
N ALA A 84 2.13 -9.24 -9.98
CA ALA A 84 2.85 -8.04 -9.55
C ALA A 84 2.81 -7.87 -8.02
N GLY A 85 2.91 -8.99 -7.28
CA GLY A 85 2.64 -9.08 -5.84
C GLY A 85 3.68 -8.46 -4.90
N ASP A 86 4.63 -7.69 -5.43
CA ASP A 86 5.79 -7.17 -4.67
C ASP A 86 5.34 -6.27 -3.52
N ASN A 87 4.30 -5.47 -3.74
CA ASN A 87 3.78 -4.56 -2.72
C ASN A 87 2.97 -5.32 -1.67
N ASP A 88 2.18 -6.31 -2.10
CA ASP A 88 1.38 -7.19 -1.24
C ASP A 88 2.26 -7.91 -0.23
N VAL A 89 3.36 -8.52 -0.68
CA VAL A 89 4.34 -9.19 0.19
C VAL A 89 4.94 -8.21 1.20
N ARG A 90 5.27 -6.98 0.78
CA ARG A 90 5.83 -5.94 1.68
C ARG A 90 4.81 -5.52 2.73
N ILE A 91 3.58 -5.25 2.34
CA ILE A 91 2.51 -4.80 3.24
C ILE A 91 2.18 -5.91 4.25
N LEU A 92 2.01 -7.15 3.79
CA LEU A 92 1.69 -8.29 4.66
C LEU A 92 2.83 -8.59 5.66
N LYS A 93 4.09 -8.43 5.24
CA LYS A 93 5.25 -8.46 6.17
C LYS A 93 5.20 -7.36 7.21
N ARG A 94 4.88 -6.12 6.81
CA ARG A 94 4.83 -4.96 7.70
C ARG A 94 3.71 -5.08 8.73
N ASP A 95 2.53 -5.49 8.29
CA ASP A 95 1.31 -5.46 9.12
C ASP A 95 1.15 -6.71 9.98
N TYR A 96 1.58 -7.88 9.49
CA TYR A 96 1.38 -9.17 10.17
C TYR A 96 2.68 -9.93 10.47
N GLY A 97 3.84 -9.45 10.02
CA GLY A 97 5.09 -10.19 10.18
C GLY A 97 5.14 -11.49 9.37
N PHE A 98 4.29 -11.64 8.35
CA PHE A 98 4.22 -12.88 7.58
C PHE A 98 5.49 -13.15 6.79
N PHE A 99 5.86 -14.43 6.69
CA PHE A 99 6.91 -14.90 5.80
C PHE A 99 6.30 -15.57 4.58
N PHE A 100 7.01 -15.50 3.47
CA PHE A 100 6.57 -16.08 2.20
C PHE A 100 7.65 -17.03 1.69
N ASN A 101 7.22 -18.19 1.22
CA ASN A 101 7.99 -19.15 0.43
C ASN A 101 7.16 -19.60 -0.77
N ASN A 102 7.74 -20.24 -1.78
CA ASN A 102 6.99 -20.81 -2.91
C ASN A 102 5.93 -19.84 -3.52
N ILE A 103 6.40 -18.66 -3.92
CA ILE A 103 5.59 -17.71 -4.69
C ILE A 103 5.74 -18.05 -6.18
N PHE A 104 4.67 -17.88 -6.94
CA PHE A 104 4.72 -17.76 -8.40
C PHE A 104 4.09 -16.43 -8.78
N ASP A 105 4.86 -15.53 -9.39
CA ASP A 105 4.35 -14.24 -9.81
C ASP A 105 4.15 -14.19 -11.34
N THR A 106 2.89 -14.11 -11.75
CA THR A 106 2.51 -14.17 -13.17
C THR A 106 3.00 -12.98 -13.98
N HIS A 107 3.15 -11.81 -13.35
CA HIS A 107 3.71 -10.62 -14.03
C HIS A 107 5.20 -10.83 -14.32
N ARG A 108 5.97 -11.25 -13.33
CA ARG A 108 7.41 -11.55 -13.47
C ARG A 108 7.65 -12.73 -14.41
N ALA A 109 6.81 -13.77 -14.36
CA ALA A 109 6.85 -14.89 -15.29
C ALA A 109 6.66 -14.41 -16.75
N ALA A 110 5.63 -13.60 -17.00
CA ALA A 110 5.38 -13.06 -18.33
C ALA A 110 6.50 -12.12 -18.80
N LEU A 111 7.05 -11.29 -17.90
CA LEU A 111 8.20 -10.45 -18.22
C LEU A 111 9.43 -11.28 -18.62
N LEU A 112 9.71 -12.35 -17.88
CA LEU A 112 10.80 -13.28 -18.19
C LEU A 112 10.62 -13.96 -19.55
N LEU A 113 9.37 -14.30 -19.91
CA LEU A 113 8.99 -14.86 -21.21
C LEU A 113 8.96 -13.82 -22.34
N GLY A 114 9.28 -12.54 -22.07
CA GLY A 114 9.36 -11.49 -23.09
C GLY A 114 8.01 -10.87 -23.49
N CYS A 115 6.96 -11.02 -22.69
CA CYS A 115 5.69 -10.36 -22.95
C CYS A 115 5.79 -8.84 -22.85
N SER A 116 5.22 -8.12 -23.81
CA SER A 116 5.18 -6.65 -23.83
C SER A 116 4.06 -6.07 -22.96
N HIS A 117 2.94 -6.77 -22.84
CA HIS A 117 1.76 -6.35 -22.08
C HIS A 117 1.60 -7.18 -20.82
N LEU A 118 1.95 -6.58 -19.67
CA LEU A 118 2.09 -7.30 -18.41
C LEU A 118 0.91 -7.12 -17.45
N SER A 119 -0.15 -6.39 -17.84
CA SER A 119 -1.33 -6.27 -16.97
C SER A 119 -2.06 -7.61 -16.88
N LEU A 120 -2.68 -7.90 -15.74
CA LEU A 120 -3.44 -9.15 -15.56
C LEU A 120 -4.47 -9.35 -16.67
N ALA A 121 -5.23 -8.31 -17.03
CA ALA A 121 -6.22 -8.37 -18.10
C ALA A 121 -5.59 -8.71 -19.46
N ALA A 122 -4.43 -8.12 -19.78
CA ALA A 122 -3.71 -8.42 -21.02
C ALA A 122 -3.20 -9.86 -21.04
N LEU A 123 -2.63 -10.35 -19.93
CA LEU A 123 -2.14 -11.73 -19.84
C LEU A 123 -3.28 -12.75 -19.92
N VAL A 124 -4.41 -12.48 -19.26
CA VAL A 124 -5.59 -13.36 -19.36
C VAL A 124 -6.15 -13.39 -20.78
N SER A 125 -6.22 -12.24 -21.46
CA SER A 125 -6.61 -12.19 -22.87
C SER A 125 -5.64 -13.00 -23.74
N GLN A 126 -4.34 -12.77 -23.60
CA GLN A 126 -3.30 -13.42 -24.40
C GLN A 126 -3.23 -14.94 -24.18
N TYR A 127 -3.23 -15.41 -22.92
CA TYR A 127 -2.99 -16.82 -22.59
C TYR A 127 -4.26 -17.66 -22.44
N LEU A 128 -5.38 -17.04 -22.09
CA LEU A 128 -6.65 -17.73 -21.83
C LEU A 128 -7.73 -17.40 -22.86
N GLY A 129 -7.53 -16.40 -23.73
CA GLY A 129 -8.53 -15.97 -24.71
C GLY A 129 -9.77 -15.34 -24.07
N ILE A 130 -9.65 -14.87 -22.82
CA ILE A 130 -10.75 -14.27 -22.07
C ILE A 130 -10.52 -12.77 -21.98
N GLU A 131 -11.49 -12.00 -22.44
CA GLU A 131 -11.47 -10.55 -22.27
C GLU A 131 -12.18 -10.15 -20.99
N PHE A 132 -11.52 -9.35 -20.16
CA PHE A 132 -12.18 -8.61 -19.09
C PHE A 132 -11.48 -7.29 -18.85
N GLU A 133 -12.25 -6.25 -18.57
CA GLU A 133 -11.71 -4.94 -18.24
C GLU A 133 -11.58 -4.78 -16.73
N LYS A 134 -10.36 -4.53 -16.24
CA LYS A 134 -10.18 -4.05 -14.86
C LYS A 134 -10.76 -2.65 -14.76
N LYS A 135 -11.84 -2.50 -13.98
CA LYS A 135 -12.45 -1.20 -13.68
C LYS A 135 -11.50 -0.35 -12.82
N LYS A 136 -10.63 0.46 -13.46
CA LYS A 136 -9.68 1.38 -12.78
C LYS A 136 -10.35 2.26 -11.71
N LYS A 137 -11.62 2.61 -11.90
CA LYS A 137 -12.43 3.36 -10.92
C LYS A 137 -12.58 2.60 -9.60
N ILE A 138 -12.78 1.28 -9.64
CA ILE A 138 -12.93 0.44 -8.45
C ILE A 138 -11.57 0.23 -7.78
N GLN A 139 -10.52 -0.02 -8.56
CA GLN A 139 -9.15 -0.11 -8.04
C GLN A 139 -8.74 1.14 -7.23
N ARG A 140 -9.20 2.33 -7.63
CA ARG A 140 -8.92 3.62 -6.96
C ARG A 140 -10.03 4.06 -5.99
N SER A 141 -10.97 3.17 -5.68
CA SER A 141 -12.06 3.48 -4.74
C SER A 141 -11.56 3.47 -3.30
N LYS A 142 -12.41 3.94 -2.37
CA LYS A 142 -12.10 3.88 -0.93
C LYS A 142 -12.36 2.48 -0.40
N TRP A 143 -11.31 1.67 -0.35
CA TRP A 143 -11.34 0.30 0.17
C TRP A 143 -11.40 0.24 1.70
N ASP A 144 -11.18 1.35 2.40
CA ASP A 144 -11.24 1.43 3.86
C ASP A 144 -12.65 1.70 4.42
N LEU A 145 -13.63 1.90 3.55
CA LEU A 145 -15.03 2.07 3.93
C LEU A 145 -15.74 0.72 4.10
N ARG A 146 -16.66 0.67 5.05
CA ARG A 146 -17.54 -0.49 5.29
C ARG A 146 -19.02 -0.06 5.31
N PRO A 147 -19.94 -0.92 4.83
CA PRO A 147 -19.68 -2.20 4.14
C PRO A 147 -19.03 -2.00 2.76
N LEU A 148 -18.33 -3.02 2.26
CA LEU A 148 -17.83 -3.02 0.88
C LEU A 148 -19.01 -3.11 -0.10
N THR A 149 -18.89 -2.47 -1.26
CA THR A 149 -19.93 -2.55 -2.30
C THR A 149 -19.85 -3.87 -3.07
N GLU A 150 -20.95 -4.30 -3.67
CA GLU A 150 -20.97 -5.48 -4.55
C GLU A 150 -19.98 -5.36 -5.72
N GLU A 151 -19.76 -4.15 -6.24
CA GLU A 151 -18.75 -3.92 -7.29
C GLU A 151 -17.32 -4.12 -6.78
N GLN A 152 -17.03 -3.70 -5.55
CA GLN A 152 -15.73 -3.94 -4.90
C GLN A 152 -15.51 -5.43 -4.66
N LEU A 153 -16.50 -6.13 -4.13
CA LEU A 153 -16.42 -7.58 -3.89
C LEU A 153 -16.21 -8.35 -5.20
N ALA A 154 -16.99 -8.03 -6.24
CA ALA A 154 -16.84 -8.65 -7.55
C ALA A 154 -15.46 -8.37 -8.17
N TYR A 155 -14.98 -7.13 -8.08
CA TYR A 155 -13.64 -6.76 -8.56
C TYR A 155 -12.55 -7.57 -7.84
N ALA A 156 -12.59 -7.63 -6.51
CA ALA A 156 -11.62 -8.36 -5.70
C ALA A 156 -11.61 -9.87 -6.00
N VAL A 157 -12.77 -10.47 -6.27
CA VAL A 157 -12.86 -11.87 -6.69
C VAL A 157 -12.20 -12.09 -8.06
N MET A 158 -12.39 -11.17 -9.00
CA MET A 158 -11.84 -11.28 -10.35
C MET A 158 -10.31 -11.18 -10.38
N ASP A 159 -9.71 -10.43 -9.46
CA ASP A 159 -8.26 -10.24 -9.40
C ASP A 159 -7.48 -11.52 -9.06
N THR A 160 -8.14 -12.49 -8.42
CA THR A 160 -7.57 -13.82 -8.17
C THR A 160 -8.16 -14.93 -9.05
N ALA A 161 -9.27 -14.67 -9.74
CA ALA A 161 -10.08 -15.68 -10.44
C ALA A 161 -9.30 -16.51 -11.46
N TYR A 162 -8.47 -15.84 -12.27
CA TYR A 162 -7.78 -16.44 -13.42
C TYR A 162 -6.32 -16.78 -13.16
N LEU A 163 -5.78 -16.40 -12.00
CA LEU A 163 -4.39 -16.67 -11.63
C LEU A 163 -4.03 -18.17 -11.65
N PRO A 164 -4.88 -19.12 -11.23
CA PRO A 164 -4.57 -20.55 -11.35
C PRO A 164 -4.39 -21.02 -12.79
N ASP A 165 -5.19 -20.48 -13.71
CA ASP A 165 -5.13 -20.86 -15.12
C ASP A 165 -3.94 -20.21 -15.82
N LEU A 166 -3.66 -18.95 -15.50
CA LEU A 166 -2.45 -18.27 -15.95
C LEU A 166 -1.18 -18.94 -15.45
N HIS A 167 -1.13 -19.33 -14.17
CA HIS A 167 0.01 -20.06 -13.59
C HIS A 167 0.35 -21.29 -14.42
N ARG A 168 -0.63 -22.16 -14.68
CA ARG A 168 -0.41 -23.39 -15.47
C ARG A 168 0.16 -23.09 -16.86
N ARG A 169 -0.41 -22.09 -17.56
CA ARG A 169 0.06 -21.70 -18.89
C ARG A 169 1.48 -21.13 -18.85
N LEU A 170 1.77 -20.23 -17.93
CA LEU A 170 3.07 -19.57 -17.82
C LEU A 170 4.16 -20.55 -17.35
N GLU A 171 3.84 -21.46 -16.43
CA GLU A 171 4.73 -22.52 -15.97
C GLU A 171 5.11 -23.46 -17.12
N ASP A 172 4.14 -23.91 -17.93
CA ASP A 172 4.40 -24.73 -19.11
C ASP A 172 5.31 -24.02 -20.13
N GLU A 173 5.13 -22.72 -20.34
CA GLU A 173 5.98 -21.93 -21.26
C GLU A 173 7.38 -21.70 -20.71
N ILE A 174 7.52 -21.46 -19.39
CA ILE A 174 8.84 -21.37 -18.72
C ILE A 174 9.60 -22.69 -18.89
N LEU A 175 8.93 -23.83 -18.69
CA LEU A 175 9.50 -25.16 -18.86
C LEU A 175 9.97 -25.40 -20.30
N LYS A 176 9.15 -25.07 -21.30
CA LYS A 176 9.53 -25.20 -22.72
C LYS A 176 10.70 -24.30 -23.10
N ALA A 177 10.81 -23.14 -22.48
CA ALA A 177 11.89 -22.19 -22.71
C ALA A 177 13.19 -22.54 -21.97
N GLY A 178 13.17 -23.49 -21.01
CA GLY A 178 14.33 -23.83 -20.19
C GLY A 178 14.71 -22.73 -19.20
N LEU A 179 13.73 -21.96 -18.70
CA LEU A 179 13.93 -20.78 -17.84
C LEU A 179 13.54 -21.03 -16.37
N GLU A 180 13.42 -22.29 -15.95
CA GLU A 180 12.93 -22.66 -14.61
C GLU A 180 13.85 -22.12 -13.50
N ALA A 181 15.16 -22.15 -13.71
CA ALA A 181 16.14 -21.69 -12.73
C ALA A 181 16.06 -20.16 -12.53
N GLU A 182 15.91 -19.41 -13.62
CA GLU A 182 15.74 -17.97 -13.64
C GLU A 182 14.42 -17.58 -12.97
N ALA A 183 13.33 -18.27 -13.31
CA ALA A 183 12.02 -18.05 -12.70
C ALA A 183 12.08 -18.31 -11.18
N ALA A 184 12.65 -19.44 -10.76
CA ALA A 184 12.80 -19.79 -9.35
C ALA A 184 13.59 -18.73 -8.57
N LYS A 185 14.68 -18.20 -9.15
CA LYS A 185 15.45 -17.11 -8.56
C LYS A 185 14.62 -15.83 -8.42
N ILE A 186 13.93 -15.42 -9.47
CA ILE A 186 13.09 -14.21 -9.48
C ILE A 186 11.99 -14.29 -8.41
N PHE A 187 11.34 -15.43 -8.26
CA PHE A 187 10.30 -15.63 -7.26
C PHE A 187 10.86 -15.72 -5.84
N THR A 188 12.02 -16.35 -5.67
CA THR A 188 12.72 -16.38 -4.37
C THR A 188 13.14 -14.98 -3.93
N ASP A 189 13.62 -14.14 -4.84
CA ASP A 189 13.99 -12.76 -4.53
C ASP A 189 12.77 -11.90 -4.21
N MET A 190 11.64 -12.14 -4.88
CA MET A 190 10.36 -11.54 -4.53
C MET A 190 9.93 -11.92 -3.11
N ALA A 191 10.07 -13.19 -2.71
CA ALA A 191 9.74 -13.62 -1.36
C ALA A 191 10.59 -12.94 -0.28
N LYS A 192 11.79 -12.45 -0.61
CA LYS A 192 12.71 -11.76 0.30
C LYS A 192 12.49 -10.27 0.43
N VAL A 193 11.61 -9.65 -0.38
CA VAL A 193 11.39 -8.20 -0.32
C VAL A 193 10.93 -7.77 1.06
N VAL A 194 11.36 -6.58 1.48
CA VAL A 194 11.01 -5.99 2.77
C VAL A 194 10.39 -4.62 2.57
N TRP A 195 9.37 -4.32 3.36
CA TRP A 195 8.84 -2.96 3.38
C TRP A 195 9.90 -2.01 3.96
N ARG A 196 10.02 -0.83 3.35
CA ARG A 196 10.89 0.23 3.85
C ARG A 196 10.05 1.48 4.02
N GLU A 197 10.24 2.12 5.16
CA GLU A 197 9.54 3.37 5.43
C GLU A 197 10.02 4.48 4.49
N LYS A 198 9.09 5.31 4.03
CA LYS A 198 9.41 6.48 3.20
C LYS A 198 10.24 7.45 4.03
N GLU A 199 11.43 7.79 3.55
CA GLU A 199 12.29 8.80 4.15
C GLU A 199 11.90 10.22 3.70
N LEU A 200 12.29 11.22 4.48
CA LEU A 200 12.10 12.61 4.11
C LEU A 200 13.01 12.98 2.94
N ASP A 201 12.42 13.41 1.82
CA ASP A 201 13.17 14.10 0.75
C ASP A 201 13.66 15.45 1.26
N GLN A 202 14.93 15.52 1.66
CA GLN A 202 15.55 16.73 2.20
C GLN A 202 15.47 17.92 1.22
N GLY A 203 15.39 17.66 -0.09
CA GLY A 203 15.25 18.67 -1.14
C GLY A 203 13.81 18.89 -1.62
N GLY A 204 12.84 18.12 -1.10
CA GLY A 204 11.47 18.09 -1.62
C GLY A 204 10.74 19.43 -1.52
N HIS A 205 11.04 20.24 -0.49
CA HIS A 205 10.52 21.59 -0.33
C HIS A 205 10.84 22.52 -1.51
N LYS A 206 11.95 22.29 -2.24
CA LYS A 206 12.35 23.10 -3.41
C LYS A 206 11.49 22.83 -4.66
N LYS A 207 10.75 21.71 -4.66
CA LYS A 207 9.84 21.31 -5.75
C LYS A 207 8.47 21.96 -5.61
N ILE A 208 8.16 22.59 -4.47
CA ILE A 208 6.89 23.30 -4.28
C ILE A 208 6.84 24.50 -5.22
N TRP A 209 5.72 24.62 -5.94
CA TRP A 209 5.50 25.72 -6.88
C TRP A 209 5.70 27.09 -6.20
N GLY A 210 6.43 27.98 -6.87
CA GLY A 210 6.77 29.31 -6.34
C GLY A 210 7.97 29.34 -5.38
N TYR A 211 8.61 28.20 -5.06
CA TYR A 211 9.76 28.17 -4.14
C TYR A 211 10.87 29.17 -4.52
N TRP A 212 11.20 29.26 -5.81
CA TRP A 212 12.31 30.09 -6.29
C TRP A 212 12.04 31.59 -6.23
N SER A 213 10.78 32.02 -6.13
CA SER A 213 10.42 33.43 -5.92
C SER A 213 10.33 33.83 -4.45
N LEU A 214 10.55 32.90 -3.51
CA LEU A 214 10.51 33.19 -2.08
C LEU A 214 11.77 33.97 -1.62
N PRO A 215 11.63 35.01 -0.79
CA PRO A 215 12.73 35.54 0.01
C PRO A 215 13.31 34.47 0.93
N ASP A 216 14.57 34.61 1.34
CA ASP A 216 15.28 33.56 2.08
C ASP A 216 14.63 33.23 3.45
N GLY A 217 14.08 34.24 4.14
CA GLY A 217 13.30 34.00 5.36
C GLY A 217 12.06 33.14 5.12
N CYS A 218 11.35 33.35 4.00
CA CYS A 218 10.20 32.54 3.60
C CYS A 218 10.63 31.12 3.18
N LYS A 219 11.77 30.96 2.50
CA LYS A 219 12.33 29.64 2.16
C LYS A 219 12.61 28.81 3.41
N GLU A 220 13.19 29.42 4.44
CA GLU A 220 13.48 28.71 5.69
C GLU A 220 12.20 28.38 6.48
N ARG A 221 11.18 29.24 6.46
CA ARG A 221 9.84 28.88 6.97
C ARG A 221 9.24 27.70 6.22
N LEU A 222 9.27 27.72 4.88
CA LEU A 222 8.74 26.64 4.05
C LEU A 222 9.45 25.31 4.32
N LYS A 223 10.78 25.33 4.46
CA LYS A 223 11.58 24.13 4.79
C LYS A 223 11.19 23.53 6.14
N ARG A 224 11.03 24.36 7.18
CA ARG A 224 10.56 23.92 8.50
C ARG A 224 9.16 23.32 8.45
N LEU A 225 8.22 24.01 7.80
CA LEU A 225 6.86 23.49 7.61
C LEU A 225 6.84 22.18 6.82
N PHE A 226 7.67 22.05 5.78
CA PHE A 226 7.77 20.82 4.98
C PHE A 226 8.25 19.64 5.82
N ARG A 227 9.31 19.84 6.62
CA ARG A 227 9.82 18.83 7.56
C ARG A 227 8.77 18.46 8.60
N TRP A 228 8.13 19.44 9.22
CA TRP A 228 7.07 19.19 10.19
C TRP A 228 5.90 18.41 9.58
N ARG A 229 5.43 18.81 8.39
CA ARG A 229 4.35 18.11 7.68
C ARG A 229 4.68 16.64 7.49
N TYR A 230 5.92 16.32 7.12
CA TYR A 230 6.38 14.95 7.01
C TYR A 230 6.32 14.20 8.35
N LEU A 231 6.86 14.78 9.43
CA LEU A 231 6.86 14.17 10.75
C LEU A 231 5.44 13.96 11.29
N LYS A 232 4.56 14.96 11.11
CA LYS A 232 3.16 14.90 11.51
C LYS A 232 2.40 13.82 10.73
N ALA A 233 2.53 13.81 9.40
CA ALA A 233 1.95 12.80 8.53
C ALA A 233 2.36 11.37 8.93
N LYS A 234 3.65 11.19 9.22
CA LYS A 234 4.20 9.91 9.71
C LYS A 234 3.64 9.52 11.08
N ALA A 235 3.55 10.47 12.01
CA ALA A 235 3.09 10.24 13.38
C ALA A 235 1.62 9.84 13.44
N ILE A 236 0.74 10.51 12.69
CA ILE A 236 -0.70 10.22 12.68
C ILE A 236 -1.13 9.27 11.55
N ASN A 237 -0.17 8.76 10.78
CA ASN A 237 -0.34 7.90 9.62
C ASN A 237 -1.33 8.44 8.56
N ARG A 238 -1.18 9.70 8.14
CA ARG A 238 -2.02 10.34 7.11
C ARG A 238 -1.19 10.89 5.95
N ALA A 239 -1.79 10.94 4.76
CA ALA A 239 -1.14 11.50 3.59
C ALA A 239 -0.79 12.99 3.78
N PHE A 240 0.29 13.44 3.16
CA PHE A 240 0.82 14.81 3.36
C PHE A 240 -0.21 15.90 3.09
N PHE A 241 -0.98 15.78 2.00
CA PHE A 241 -1.97 16.79 1.61
C PHE A 241 -3.14 16.90 2.60
N MET A 242 -3.42 15.83 3.36
CA MET A 242 -4.45 15.86 4.41
C MET A 242 -3.99 16.64 5.64
N ILE A 243 -2.68 16.67 5.90
CA ILE A 243 -2.10 17.55 6.91
C ILE A 243 -2.17 18.99 6.39
N LEU A 244 -1.41 19.28 5.33
CA LEU A 244 -1.38 20.56 4.63
C LEU A 244 -1.04 20.34 3.15
N SER A 245 -1.77 20.99 2.25
CA SER A 245 -1.45 20.97 0.83
C SER A 245 -0.14 21.73 0.54
N ASP A 246 0.49 21.51 -0.62
CA ASP A 246 1.66 22.30 -1.01
C ASP A 246 1.32 23.79 -1.14
N LYS A 247 0.09 24.11 -1.53
CA LYS A 247 -0.44 25.47 -1.53
C LYS A 247 -0.53 26.04 -0.12
N ASP A 248 -1.02 25.26 0.85
CA ASP A 248 -1.11 25.69 2.25
C ASP A 248 0.30 26.00 2.79
N LEU A 249 1.27 25.12 2.53
CA LEU A 249 2.67 25.31 2.93
C LEU A 249 3.26 26.60 2.34
N PHE A 250 3.06 26.82 1.04
CA PHE A 250 3.53 28.02 0.35
C PHE A 250 2.91 29.28 0.94
N SER A 251 1.58 29.33 1.08
CA SER A 251 0.87 30.48 1.65
C SER A 251 1.30 30.79 3.09
N LEU A 252 1.43 29.77 3.94
CA LEU A 252 1.89 29.95 5.32
C LEU A 252 3.34 30.42 5.41
N SER A 253 4.19 30.04 4.44
CA SER A 253 5.58 30.51 4.40
C SER A 253 5.70 32.02 4.15
N TRP A 254 4.71 32.61 3.48
CA TRP A 254 4.64 34.05 3.19
C TRP A 254 4.04 34.85 4.36
N ALA A 255 3.20 34.20 5.17
CA ALA A 255 2.47 34.86 6.22
C ALA A 255 3.33 35.14 7.46
N GLU A 256 3.19 36.34 8.01
CA GLU A 256 3.64 36.66 9.36
C GLU A 256 2.58 36.14 10.35
N ILE A 257 2.92 35.04 11.03
CA ILE A 257 2.06 34.36 12.01
C ILE A 257 2.86 34.27 13.30
N GLY A 258 2.43 34.99 14.33
CA GLY A 258 2.99 34.95 15.68
C GLY A 258 2.06 34.28 16.70
N ASN A 259 0.76 34.20 16.43
CA ASN A 259 -0.23 33.63 17.33
C ASN A 259 -1.38 32.93 16.55
N LEU A 260 -2.35 32.37 17.29
CA LEU A 260 -3.50 31.66 16.70
C LEU A 260 -4.52 32.58 16.03
N GLU A 261 -4.68 33.82 16.51
CA GLU A 261 -5.59 34.81 15.92
C GLU A 261 -5.12 35.19 14.51
N ASP A 262 -3.80 35.35 14.31
CA ASP A 262 -3.21 35.63 13.00
C ASP A 262 -3.55 34.55 11.95
N LEU A 263 -3.62 33.27 12.37
CA LEU A 263 -4.01 32.16 11.48
C LEU A 263 -5.49 32.24 11.07
N GLY A 264 -6.35 32.67 11.99
CA GLY A 264 -7.78 32.85 11.74
C GLY A 264 -8.04 34.03 10.81
N ASP A 265 -7.42 35.17 11.09
CA ASP A 265 -7.67 36.43 10.39
C ASP A 265 -7.22 36.40 8.93
N LYS A 266 -6.11 35.71 8.63
CA LYS A 266 -5.62 35.58 7.25
C LYS A 266 -6.43 34.59 6.41
N GLY A 267 -7.33 33.79 7.02
CA GLY A 267 -8.20 32.86 6.29
C GLY A 267 -7.45 31.79 5.47
N LEU A 268 -6.20 31.48 5.82
CA LEU A 268 -5.35 30.57 5.04
C LEU A 268 -5.71 29.10 5.22
N LEU A 269 -6.35 28.76 6.34
CA LEU A 269 -6.72 27.41 6.73
C LEU A 269 -8.19 27.35 7.18
N SER A 270 -8.80 26.18 7.08
CA SER A 270 -10.14 25.96 7.65
C SER A 270 -10.10 26.02 9.18
N ARG A 271 -11.24 26.37 9.81
CA ARG A 271 -11.37 26.39 11.28
C ARG A 271 -10.94 25.09 11.94
N ASP A 272 -11.28 23.95 11.33
CA ASP A 272 -10.87 22.64 11.84
C ASP A 272 -9.35 22.43 11.79
N LYS A 273 -8.70 22.84 10.70
CA LYS A 273 -7.23 22.75 10.59
C LYS A 273 -6.56 23.68 11.60
N ILE A 274 -7.07 24.89 11.80
CA ILE A 274 -6.54 25.83 12.82
C ILE A 274 -6.67 25.22 14.20
N ARG A 275 -7.83 24.65 14.55
CA ARG A 275 -8.04 23.99 15.84
C ARG A 275 -7.10 22.81 16.05
N LEU A 276 -6.88 21.98 15.03
CA LEU A 276 -6.10 20.74 15.13
C LEU A 276 -4.59 20.94 15.03
N LEU A 277 -4.13 21.90 14.21
CA LEU A 277 -2.73 22.08 13.83
C LEU A 277 -2.16 23.42 14.27
N GLY A 278 -3.01 24.40 14.59
CA GLY A 278 -2.63 25.79 14.86
C GLY A 278 -1.53 25.94 15.91
N PRO A 279 -1.62 25.31 17.10
CA PRO A 279 -0.60 25.45 18.12
C PRO A 279 0.81 25.05 17.64
N GLU A 280 0.92 23.92 16.94
CA GLU A 280 2.19 23.45 16.35
C GLU A 280 2.66 24.40 15.23
N LEU A 281 1.75 24.88 14.39
CA LEU A 281 2.08 25.80 13.30
C LEU A 281 2.64 27.13 13.80
N VAL A 282 2.09 27.69 14.87
CA VAL A 282 2.59 28.92 15.49
C VAL A 282 4.02 28.72 16.00
N GLU A 283 4.31 27.62 16.70
CA GLU A 283 5.66 27.28 17.18
C GLU A 283 6.69 27.16 16.04
N ILE A 284 6.30 26.52 14.93
CA ILE A 284 7.19 26.33 13.77
C ILE A 284 7.46 27.67 13.06
N LEU A 285 6.43 28.51 12.94
CA LEU A 285 6.49 29.77 12.20
C LEU A 285 7.18 30.88 12.99
N SER A 286 7.04 30.91 14.32
CA SER A 286 7.78 31.83 15.21
C SER A 286 9.29 31.52 15.28
N GLY A 287 9.68 30.30 14.90
CA GLY A 287 11.07 29.86 14.88
C GLY A 287 11.58 29.32 16.21
N GLU A 288 10.70 29.05 17.15
CA GLU A 288 10.99 28.30 18.37
C GLU A 288 10.95 26.78 18.08
N ASP A 289 11.80 26.27 17.21
CA ASP A 289 11.80 24.84 16.88
C ASP A 289 12.38 23.99 18.02
N LYS A 290 11.53 23.58 18.99
CA LYS A 290 11.91 22.64 20.06
C LYS A 290 12.08 21.20 19.55
N SER A 291 11.58 20.87 18.36
CA SER A 291 11.65 19.52 17.79
C SER A 291 13.07 19.12 17.36
N ILE A 292 13.94 20.10 17.09
CA ILE A 292 15.38 19.89 16.80
C ILE A 292 16.17 19.54 18.08
N LYS A 293 15.73 19.98 19.27
CA LYS A 293 16.45 19.71 20.53
C LYS A 293 16.33 18.25 21.00
N ALA A 294 15.31 17.52 20.56
CA ALA A 294 15.07 16.14 20.98
C ALA A 294 15.86 15.08 20.20
N HIS A 295 16.28 15.36 18.96
CA HIS A 295 17.06 14.41 18.14
C HIS A 295 18.58 14.66 18.17
N SER A 296 19.01 15.84 18.65
CA SER A 296 20.44 16.15 18.84
C SER A 296 21.01 15.61 20.15
N SER A 297 20.16 15.16 21.08
CA SER A 297 20.56 14.64 22.40
C SER A 297 20.63 13.11 22.49
N GLN A 298 20.31 12.37 21.42
CA GLN A 298 20.51 10.91 21.34
C GLN A 298 21.79 10.48 20.61
N ASN A 299 22.44 11.35 19.85
CA ASN A 299 23.70 11.04 19.15
C ASN A 299 24.99 11.40 19.92
N SER A 300 24.90 11.86 21.18
CA SER A 300 26.05 12.24 22.00
C SER A 300 26.33 11.29 23.18
N ARG A 301 25.72 10.09 23.19
CA ARG A 301 25.93 9.10 24.26
C ARG A 301 26.62 7.81 23.83
N HIS A 302 27.08 7.69 22.59
CA HIS A 302 27.90 6.57 22.11
C HIS A 302 29.13 7.11 21.37
N SER A 303 30.06 7.65 22.15
CA SER A 303 31.46 7.88 21.78
C SER A 303 32.31 7.61 23.00
#